data_AF-U2BFZ8-F1
#
_entry.id   AF-U2BFZ8-F1
#
_cell.length_a   1.000
_cell.length_b   1.000
_cell.length_c   1.000
_cell.angle_alpha   90.00
_cell.angle_beta   90.00
_cell.angle_gamma   90.00
#
_symmetry.space_group_name_H-M   'P 1'
#
loop_
_entity.id
_entity.type
_entity.pdbx_description
1 polymer ?
#
loop_
_entity_poly.entity_id
_entity_poly.type
_entity_poly.pdbx_seq_one_letter_code
_entity_poly.pdbx_strand_id
1 'polypeptide(L)'
;MIRYIDEALQLWAAELHPPHGVERIGPGAGGCSLAALIDSRGVLIRSTRGSRVLLEQAAEIELLVNRHLPDKERQVVIEHYTNYDSRDAQKWAACGCSRPQYYRRLQQAHESLERELINRKRAA
;
A
#
# COMPACT_ATOMS: atom_id res chain seq x y z
N MET A 1 -14.14 -4.91 -9.24
CA MET A 1 -12.74 -4.69 -8.83
C MET A 1 -11.83 -5.16 -9.95
N ILE A 2 -10.80 -4.37 -10.26
CA ILE A 2 -9.79 -4.71 -11.29
C ILE A 2 -8.68 -5.48 -10.58
N ARG A 3 -8.49 -6.76 -10.94
CA ARG A 3 -7.58 -7.69 -10.26
C ARG A 3 -6.14 -7.19 -10.19
N TYR A 4 -5.60 -6.71 -11.30
CA TYR A 4 -4.25 -6.19 -11.36
C TYR A 4 -4.02 -5.01 -10.40
N ILE A 5 -4.99 -4.08 -10.31
CA ILE A 5 -4.89 -2.92 -9.40
C ILE A 5 -5.02 -3.37 -7.94
N ASP A 6 -5.89 -4.35 -7.67
CA ASP A 6 -6.04 -4.93 -6.35
C ASP A 6 -4.73 -5.57 -5.86
N GLU A 7 -4.08 -6.39 -6.67
CA GLU A 7 -2.78 -6.98 -6.37
C GLU A 7 -1.70 -5.92 -6.17
N ALA A 8 -1.69 -4.88 -7.00
CA ALA A 8 -0.75 -3.77 -6.91
C ALA A 8 -0.93 -2.97 -5.60
N LEU A 9 -2.18 -2.74 -5.17
CA LEU A 9 -2.50 -2.08 -3.90
C LEU A 9 -2.18 -2.97 -2.68
N GLN A 10 -2.39 -4.28 -2.78
CA GLN A 10 -1.97 -5.22 -1.74
C GLN A 10 -0.45 -5.20 -1.55
N LEU A 11 0.31 -5.21 -2.66
CA LEU A 11 1.76 -5.10 -2.62
C LEU A 11 2.22 -3.76 -2.05
N TRP A 12 1.60 -2.66 -2.49
CA TRP A 12 1.85 -1.31 -1.96
C TRP A 12 1.67 -1.25 -0.44
N ALA A 13 0.54 -1.78 0.07
CA ALA A 13 0.28 -1.80 1.50
C ALA A 13 1.27 -2.69 2.25
N ALA A 14 1.59 -3.88 1.72
CA ALA A 14 2.55 -4.79 2.34
C ALA A 14 3.96 -4.20 2.46
N GLU A 15 4.43 -3.46 1.45
CA GLU A 15 5.78 -2.90 1.40
C GLU A 15 5.90 -1.59 2.21
N LEU A 16 4.93 -0.66 2.06
CA LEU A 16 5.03 0.68 2.64
C LEU A 16 4.27 0.85 3.96
N HIS A 17 3.20 0.07 4.17
CA HIS A 17 2.32 0.16 5.34
C HIS A 17 2.18 -1.20 6.04
N PRO A 18 3.30 -1.87 6.42
CA PRO A 18 3.23 -3.18 7.03
C PRO A 18 2.47 -3.14 8.36
N PRO A 19 1.86 -4.27 8.78
CA PRO A 19 1.16 -4.35 10.06
C PRO A 19 2.08 -4.02 11.23
N HIS A 20 1.50 -3.46 12.30
CA HIS A 20 2.23 -3.04 13.49
C HIS A 20 3.09 -4.19 14.03
N GLY A 21 4.41 -3.98 14.12
CA GLY A 21 5.38 -4.98 14.56
C GLY A 21 6.22 -5.61 13.45
N VAL A 22 5.96 -5.30 12.18
CA VAL A 22 6.81 -5.69 11.03
C VAL A 22 7.56 -4.45 10.55
N GLU A 23 8.89 -4.52 10.49
CA GLU A 23 9.71 -3.39 10.02
C GLU A 23 9.36 -3.00 8.57
N ARG A 24 9.23 -1.69 8.33
CA ARG A 24 9.06 -1.13 6.98
C ARG A 24 10.26 -1.51 6.11
N ILE A 25 9.99 -2.18 5.00
CA ILE A 25 11.00 -2.50 4.01
C ILE A 25 11.19 -1.22 3.18
N GLY A 26 12.08 -0.32 3.62
CA GLY A 26 12.37 0.90 2.90
C GLY A 26 13.69 1.53 3.37
N PRO A 27 14.44 2.21 2.48
CA PRO A 27 15.77 2.76 2.81
C PRO A 27 15.74 3.93 3.81
N GLY A 28 14.56 4.31 4.30
CA GLY A 28 14.35 5.35 5.31
C GLY A 28 13.69 4.87 6.60
N ALA A 29 13.47 3.57 6.78
CA ALA A 29 13.08 3.04 8.09
C ALA A 29 14.34 3.02 8.96
N GLY A 30 14.42 3.94 9.93
CA GLY A 30 15.55 4.13 10.84
C GLY A 30 15.78 2.96 11.82
N GLY A 31 15.89 1.74 11.31
CA GLY A 31 16.41 0.60 12.04
C GLY A 31 17.92 0.78 12.17
N CYS A 32 18.39 1.12 13.37
CA CYS A 32 19.82 1.05 13.67
C CYS A 32 20.30 -0.37 13.38
N SER A 33 21.35 -0.54 12.58
CA SER A 33 21.89 -1.86 12.23
C SER A 33 22.24 -2.71 13.46
N LEU A 34 22.47 -2.08 14.61
CA LEU A 34 22.65 -2.73 15.90
C LEU A 34 21.38 -3.40 16.42
N ALA A 35 20.20 -2.79 16.26
CA ALA A 35 18.92 -3.38 16.66
C ALA A 35 18.63 -4.64 15.83
N ALA A 36 18.83 -4.58 14.52
CA ALA A 36 18.69 -5.74 13.64
C ALA A 36 19.66 -6.88 14.00
N LEU A 37 20.89 -6.56 14.43
CA LEU A 37 21.88 -7.55 14.91
C LEU A 37 21.48 -8.20 16.24
N ILE A 38 20.89 -7.42 17.16
CA ILE A 38 20.42 -7.93 18.45
C ILE A 38 19.26 -8.91 18.21
N ASP A 39 18.30 -8.52 17.38
CA ASP A 39 17.13 -9.35 17.08
C ASP A 39 17.52 -10.64 16.34
N SER A 40 18.47 -10.54 15.41
CA SER A 40 18.96 -11.69 14.65
C SER A 40 19.99 -12.57 15.38
N ARG A 41 20.21 -12.34 16.69
CA ARG A 41 21.20 -13.06 17.52
C ARG A 41 22.59 -13.11 16.89
N GLY A 42 23.00 -12.01 16.24
CA GLY A 42 24.29 -11.87 15.59
C GLY A 42 24.37 -12.43 14.17
N VAL A 43 23.29 -12.95 13.60
CA VAL A 43 23.26 -13.43 12.20
C VAL A 43 22.55 -12.41 11.33
N LEU A 44 23.28 -11.44 10.80
CA LEU A 44 22.74 -10.48 9.84
C LEU A 44 23.01 -10.96 8.41
N ILE A 45 22.02 -11.57 7.78
CA ILE A 45 22.04 -11.80 6.33
C ILE A 45 21.66 -10.49 5.67
N ARG A 46 22.64 -9.73 5.13
CA ARG A 46 22.34 -8.60 4.24
C ARG A 46 21.44 -9.14 3.13
N SER A 47 20.23 -8.61 3.04
CA SER A 47 19.20 -9.03 2.09
C SER A 47 19.78 -9.34 0.70
N THR A 48 19.63 -10.59 0.29
CA THR A 48 19.72 -11.07 -1.09
C THR A 48 18.34 -11.09 -1.76
N ARG A 49 17.39 -10.23 -1.34
CA ARG A 49 16.19 -9.99 -2.15
C ARG A 49 16.43 -8.78 -3.01
N GLY A 50 17.00 -9.03 -4.19
CA GLY A 50 17.02 -8.05 -5.26
C GLY A 50 15.60 -7.67 -5.63
N SER A 51 15.19 -6.44 -5.32
CA SER A 51 14.19 -5.75 -6.14
C SER A 51 14.13 -4.27 -5.78
N ARG A 52 15.04 -3.47 -6.35
CA ARG A 52 14.79 -2.01 -6.46
C ARG A 52 13.48 -1.73 -7.21
N VAL A 53 13.05 -2.66 -8.08
CA VAL A 53 11.89 -2.55 -8.98
C VAL A 53 10.55 -2.62 -8.23
N LEU A 54 10.40 -3.49 -7.20
CA LEU A 54 9.14 -3.60 -6.45
C LEU A 54 8.91 -2.37 -5.54
N LEU A 55 9.99 -1.84 -4.94
CA LEU A 55 9.97 -0.60 -4.17
C LEU A 55 9.61 0.61 -5.05
N GLU A 56 10.14 0.66 -6.26
CA GLU A 56 9.83 1.72 -7.23
C GLU A 56 8.35 1.70 -7.64
N GLN A 57 7.80 0.50 -7.90
CA GLN A 57 6.39 0.35 -8.22
C GLN A 57 5.46 0.70 -7.04
N ALA A 58 5.81 0.29 -5.82
CA ALA A 58 5.05 0.67 -4.63
C ALA A 58 5.10 2.19 -4.37
N ALA A 59 6.26 2.82 -4.55
CA ALA A 59 6.41 4.27 -4.45
C ALA A 59 5.60 5.03 -5.51
N GLU A 60 5.51 4.48 -6.73
CA GLU A 60 4.66 5.04 -7.77
C GLU A 60 3.17 5.00 -7.38
N ILE A 61 2.72 3.87 -6.82
CA ILE A 61 1.34 3.71 -6.34
C ILE A 61 1.06 4.65 -5.17
N GLU A 62 1.98 4.80 -4.22
CA GLU A 62 1.86 5.78 -3.12
C GLU A 62 1.66 7.21 -3.66
N LEU A 63 2.42 7.59 -4.68
CA LEU A 63 2.27 8.90 -5.33
C LEU A 63 0.91 9.05 -6.00
N LEU A 64 0.45 8.00 -6.69
CA LEU A 64 -0.85 7.99 -7.35
C LEU A 64 -2.01 8.07 -6.34
N VAL A 65 -1.95 7.29 -5.27
CA VAL A 65 -2.96 7.27 -4.21
C VAL A 65 -3.05 8.62 -3.50
N ASN A 66 -1.91 9.27 -3.22
CA ASN A 66 -1.92 10.55 -2.52
C ASN A 66 -2.27 11.75 -3.40
N ARG A 67 -1.88 11.74 -4.69
CA ARG A 67 -1.99 12.91 -5.56
C ARG A 67 -3.21 12.89 -6.47
N HIS A 68 -3.63 11.72 -6.96
CA HIS A 68 -4.63 11.61 -8.04
C HIS A 68 -6.00 11.13 -7.55
N LEU A 69 -6.09 10.49 -6.37
CA LEU A 69 -7.38 10.09 -5.82
C LEU A 69 -8.03 11.25 -5.06
N PRO A 70 -9.34 11.48 -5.24
CA PRO A 70 -10.07 12.40 -4.39
C PRO A 70 -10.10 11.88 -2.94
N ASP A 71 -10.26 12.80 -1.98
CA ASP A 71 -10.04 12.52 -0.55
C ASP A 71 -10.86 11.33 -0.02
N LYS A 72 -12.10 11.17 -0.50
CA LYS A 72 -13.03 10.15 -0.04
C LYS A 72 -12.66 8.76 -0.55
N GLU A 73 -12.18 8.67 -1.78
CA GLU A 73 -11.69 7.45 -2.42
C GLU A 73 -10.34 7.06 -1.82
N ARG A 74 -9.44 8.04 -1.62
CA ARG A 74 -8.15 7.84 -0.94
C ARG A 74 -8.34 7.25 0.45
N GLN A 75 -9.25 7.83 1.25
CA GLN A 75 -9.55 7.33 2.61
C GLN A 75 -9.99 5.86 2.58
N VAL A 76 -10.87 5.50 1.64
CA VAL A 76 -11.35 4.12 1.49
C VAL A 76 -10.22 3.18 1.09
N VAL A 77 -9.32 3.58 0.19
CA VAL A 77 -8.17 2.76 -0.22
C VAL A 77 -7.22 2.54 0.96
N ILE A 78 -6.85 3.59 1.68
CA ILE A 78 -5.96 3.48 2.84
C ILE A 78 -6.60 2.54 3.88
N GLU A 79 -7.84 2.84 4.30
CA GLU A 79 -8.54 2.02 5.29
C GLU A 79 -8.73 0.56 4.84
N HIS A 80 -8.95 0.32 3.55
CA HIS A 80 -9.15 -1.04 3.06
C HIS A 80 -7.88 -1.89 3.15
N TYR A 81 -6.77 -1.36 2.66
CA TYR A 81 -5.53 -2.11 2.43
C TYR A 81 -4.53 -2.02 3.59
N THR A 82 -4.54 -0.95 4.39
CA THR A 82 -3.59 -0.78 5.51
C THR A 82 -4.16 -1.21 6.86
N ASN A 83 -5.47 -1.32 7.00
CA ASN A 83 -6.09 -1.81 8.23
C ASN A 83 -6.25 -3.35 8.17
N TYR A 84 -5.28 -4.06 8.75
CA TYR A 84 -5.25 -5.53 8.72
C TYR A 84 -6.14 -6.18 9.80
N ASP A 85 -6.40 -5.48 10.91
CA ASP A 85 -7.04 -6.05 12.10
C ASP A 85 -8.56 -5.87 12.12
N SER A 86 -9.07 -4.83 11.44
CA SER A 86 -10.49 -4.49 11.51
C SER A 86 -11.34 -5.32 10.56
N ARG A 87 -12.56 -5.64 10.98
CA ARG A 87 -13.57 -6.27 10.12
C ARG A 87 -14.06 -5.27 9.07
N ASP A 88 -14.52 -5.75 7.92
CA ASP A 88 -15.09 -4.89 6.86
C ASP A 88 -16.18 -3.93 7.39
N ALA A 89 -16.97 -4.40 8.35
CA ALA A 89 -18.00 -3.59 8.98
C ALA A 89 -17.48 -2.38 9.75
N GLN A 90 -16.30 -2.50 10.35
CA GLN A 90 -15.62 -1.41 11.05
C GLN A 90 -14.94 -0.47 10.05
N LYS A 91 -14.35 -1.02 8.98
CA LYS A 91 -13.68 -0.24 7.92
C LYS A 91 -14.64 0.75 7.24
N TRP A 92 -15.83 0.30 6.81
CA TRP A 92 -16.78 1.22 6.17
C TRP A 92 -17.35 2.26 7.15
N ALA A 93 -17.47 1.90 8.43
CA ALA A 93 -17.93 2.81 9.49
C ALA A 93 -16.88 3.89 9.78
N ALA A 94 -15.60 3.52 9.81
CA ALA A 94 -14.47 4.46 9.91
C ALA A 94 -14.43 5.43 8.72
N CYS A 95 -14.79 4.95 7.52
CA CYS A 95 -14.94 5.80 6.33
C CYS A 95 -16.25 6.62 6.29
N GLY A 96 -17.13 6.50 7.29
CA GLY A 96 -18.40 7.22 7.36
C GLY A 96 -19.36 6.90 6.21
N CYS A 97 -19.33 5.67 5.69
CA CYS A 97 -20.11 5.29 4.51
C CYS A 97 -20.87 3.98 4.69
N SER A 98 -21.95 3.81 3.92
CA SER A 98 -22.68 2.54 3.87
C SER A 98 -21.91 1.52 3.05
N ARG A 99 -22.13 0.23 3.31
CA ARG A 99 -21.52 -0.88 2.54
C ARG A 99 -21.54 -0.68 1.02
N PRO A 100 -22.68 -0.36 0.35
CA PRO A 100 -22.69 -0.17 -1.10
C PRO A 100 -21.90 1.07 -1.54
N GLN A 101 -21.87 2.13 -0.73
CA GLN A 101 -21.11 3.33 -1.03
C GLN A 101 -19.60 3.08 -0.90
N TYR A 102 -19.19 2.29 0.08
CA TYR A 102 -17.80 1.88 0.30
C TYR A 102 -17.23 1.18 -0.94
N TYR A 103 -17.86 0.09 -1.39
CA TYR A 103 -17.37 -0.66 -2.54
C TYR A 103 -17.49 0.11 -3.86
N ARG A 104 -18.45 1.04 -3.98
CA ARG A 104 -18.53 1.93 -5.13
C ARG A 104 -17.33 2.87 -5.21
N ARG A 105 -16.96 3.50 -4.08
CA ARG A 105 -15.77 4.37 -4.01
C ARG A 105 -14.49 3.58 -4.24
N LEU A 106 -14.40 2.36 -3.70
CA LEU A 106 -13.27 1.47 -3.95
C LEU A 106 -13.15 1.15 -5.45
N GLN A 107 -14.26 0.79 -6.10
CA GLN A 107 -14.27 0.55 -7.55
C GLN A 107 -13.84 1.80 -8.35
N GLN A 108 -14.34 2.99 -7.99
CA GLN A 108 -13.96 4.25 -8.62
C GLN A 108 -12.46 4.57 -8.44
N ALA A 109 -11.90 4.25 -7.28
CA ALA A 109 -10.47 4.37 -7.03
C ALA A 109 -9.66 3.45 -7.96
N HIS A 110 -10.08 2.19 -8.12
CA HIS A 110 -9.40 1.24 -9.00
C HIS A 110 -9.41 1.71 -10.46
N GLU A 111 -10.56 2.20 -10.94
CA GLU A 111 -10.69 2.72 -12.31
C GLU A 111 -9.82 3.97 -12.54
N SER A 112 -9.73 4.85 -11.54
CA SER A 112 -8.91 6.05 -11.61
C SER A 112 -7.42 5.71 -11.65
N LEU A 113 -6.98 4.79 -10.79
CA LEU A 113 -5.59 4.32 -10.76
C LEU A 113 -5.20 3.58 -12.05
N GLU A 114 -6.09 2.73 -12.59
CA GLU A 114 -5.85 2.05 -13.86
C GLU A 114 -5.64 3.05 -15.00
N ARG A 115 -6.52 4.06 -15.12
CA ARG A 115 -6.40 5.10 -16.14
C ARG A 115 -5.08 5.85 -16.05
N GLU A 116 -4.68 6.25 -14.85
CA GLU A 116 -3.41 6.94 -14.62
C GLU A 116 -2.19 6.08 -14.96
N LEU A 117 -2.19 4.80 -14.56
CA LEU A 117 -1.12 3.86 -14.90
C LEU A 117 -1.01 3.63 -16.41
N ILE A 118 -2.13 3.51 -17.11
CA ILE A 118 -2.14 3.39 -18.58
C ILE A 118 -1.61 4.67 -19.23
N ASN A 119 -2.03 5.84 -18.75
CA ASN A 119 -1.58 7.12 -19.30
C ASN A 119 -0.07 7.30 -19.14
N ARG A 120 0.50 6.91 -18.01
CA ARG A 120 1.95 6.96 -17.75
C ARG A 120 2.72 5.98 -18.63
N LYS A 121 2.24 4.75 -18.79
CA LYS A 121 2.86 3.76 -19.69
C LYS A 121 2.85 4.18 -21.17
N ARG A 122 1.91 5.05 -21.56
CA ARG A 122 1.87 5.62 -22.92
C ARG A 122 2.81 6.82 -23.10
N ALA A 123 3.19 7.48 -22.02
CA ALA A 123 4.06 8.64 -22.03
C ALA A 123 5.56 8.30 -21.84
N ALA A 124 5.86 7.07 -21.39
CA ALA A 124 7.20 6.50 -21.29
C ALA A 124 7.59 5.79 -22.60
#